data_AF-A0A2D8BC92-F1
#
_entry.id   AF-A0A2D8BC92-F1
#
_cell.length_a   1.000
_cell.length_b   1.000
_cell.length_c   1.000
_cell.angle_alpha   90.00
_cell.angle_beta   90.00
_cell.angle_gamma   90.00
#
_symmetry.space_group_name_H-M   'P 1'
#
loop_
_entity.id
_entity.type
_entity.pdbx_description
1 polymer ?
#
loop_
_entity_poly.entity_id
_entity_poly.type
_entity_poly.pdbx_seq_one_letter_code
_entity_poly.pdbx_strand_id
1 'polypeptide(L)'
;MSPTSREIWTLGSFDRNAPIEDDQFDVMALEIFSPDVAVKIRAGWGVLESRHAGHCSLAPGLSFILSGYPHALARSTDEWLIGTPVSIYTAMLPEVPASADRPTDPGVDQFYLCDDSAETIQGRAVSIPALEGMSGGPVWQLREPGPDEAWAPETLLRLVGLISRYRTGEYARAKSWAVAAQILATLDQERARRAPL
;
A
#
# COMPACT_ATOMS: atom_id res chain seq x y z
N MET A 1 28.84 0.49 -22.77
CA MET A 1 28.99 0.17 -21.34
C MET A 1 28.33 -1.18 -21.12
N SER A 2 29.09 -2.22 -20.78
CA SER A 2 28.49 -3.52 -20.41
C SER A 2 27.58 -3.32 -19.18
N PRO A 3 26.43 -4.01 -19.10
CA PRO A 3 25.70 -4.09 -17.86
C PRO A 3 26.57 -4.85 -16.87
N THR A 4 27.03 -4.19 -15.82
CA THR A 4 27.61 -4.88 -14.67
C THR A 4 26.53 -5.81 -14.12
N SER A 5 26.84 -7.10 -14.00
CA SER A 5 25.93 -8.10 -13.42
C SER A 5 25.47 -7.60 -12.04
N ARG A 6 24.24 -7.11 -11.94
CA ARG A 6 23.65 -6.74 -10.66
C ARG A 6 23.14 -8.02 -10.04
N GLU A 7 23.71 -8.35 -8.88
CA GLU A 7 23.40 -9.52 -8.08
C GLU A 7 21.89 -9.55 -7.74
N ILE A 8 21.20 -10.64 -8.07
CA ILE A 8 19.81 -10.86 -7.66
C ILE A 8 19.84 -11.29 -6.20
N TRP A 9 19.07 -10.59 -5.37
CA TRP A 9 18.97 -10.87 -3.93
C TRP A 9 17.62 -11.46 -3.58
N THR A 10 17.60 -12.34 -2.58
CA THR A 10 16.38 -12.84 -1.96
C THR A 10 16.19 -12.20 -0.59
N LEU A 11 14.97 -12.26 -0.04
CA LEU A 11 14.67 -11.74 1.30
C LEU A 11 15.33 -12.57 2.43
N GLY A 12 15.97 -13.70 2.10
CA GLY A 12 16.50 -14.65 3.08
C GLY A 12 15.39 -15.37 3.83
N SER A 13 15.66 -15.75 5.08
CA SER A 13 14.66 -16.33 5.99
C SER A 13 13.70 -15.26 6.50
N PHE A 14 12.41 -15.56 6.44
CA PHE A 14 11.34 -14.71 6.96
C PHE A 14 10.22 -15.56 7.57
N ASP A 15 9.50 -14.98 8.53
CA ASP A 15 8.25 -15.54 9.03
C ASP A 15 7.06 -14.83 8.37
N ARG A 16 6.03 -15.61 8.05
CA ARG A 16 4.74 -15.10 7.54
C ARG A 16 3.77 -14.98 8.70
N ASN A 17 3.20 -13.80 8.85
CA ASN A 17 2.26 -13.48 9.91
C ASN A 17 0.98 -12.90 9.29
N ALA A 18 -0.15 -13.54 9.55
CA ALA A 18 -1.47 -13.10 9.12
C ALA A 18 -2.40 -13.07 10.34
N PRO A 19 -3.54 -12.36 10.27
CA PRO A 19 -4.54 -12.40 11.34
C PRO A 19 -4.91 -13.86 11.65
N ILE A 20 -4.84 -14.23 12.93
CA ILE A 20 -4.86 -15.63 13.38
C ILE A 20 -6.17 -16.35 13.03
N GLU A 21 -7.28 -15.62 12.87
CA GLU A 21 -8.62 -16.21 12.81
C GLU A 21 -9.34 -16.11 11.47
N ASP A 22 -8.83 -15.44 10.43
CA ASP A 22 -9.53 -15.42 9.15
C ASP A 22 -8.67 -14.97 7.95
N ASP A 23 -8.69 -15.77 6.87
CA ASP A 23 -8.23 -15.36 5.52
C ASP A 23 -9.07 -14.20 4.95
N GLN A 24 -10.08 -13.73 5.69
CA GLN A 24 -11.06 -12.72 5.28
C GLN A 24 -10.43 -11.37 4.91
N PHE A 25 -9.28 -11.02 5.51
CA PHE A 25 -8.70 -9.69 5.33
C PHE A 25 -7.72 -9.59 4.16
N ASP A 26 -7.19 -10.69 3.63
CA ASP A 26 -6.19 -10.67 2.53
C ASP A 26 -5.01 -9.72 2.81
N VAL A 27 -4.53 -9.70 4.06
CA VAL A 27 -3.37 -8.91 4.51
C VAL A 27 -2.42 -9.81 5.27
N MET A 28 -1.12 -9.71 4.99
CA MET A 28 -0.06 -10.39 5.73
C MET A 28 1.13 -9.46 6.01
N ALA A 29 1.83 -9.71 7.10
CA ALA A 29 3.13 -9.13 7.43
C ALA A 29 4.22 -10.18 7.26
N LEU A 30 5.35 -9.77 6.67
CA LEU A 30 6.55 -10.60 6.58
C LEU A 30 7.60 -10.07 7.55
N GLU A 31 8.06 -10.91 8.46
CA GLU A 31 9.13 -10.58 9.39
C GLU A 31 10.47 -11.05 8.83
N ILE A 32 11.33 -10.11 8.47
CA ILE A 32 12.66 -10.39 7.89
C ILE A 32 13.71 -10.38 9.01
N PHE A 33 14.38 -11.51 9.21
CA PHE A 33 15.38 -11.67 10.29
C PHE A 33 16.82 -11.42 9.84
N SER A 34 17.09 -11.38 8.53
CA SER A 34 18.44 -11.22 8.00
C SER A 34 18.93 -9.77 8.17
N PRO A 35 19.96 -9.49 9.00
CA PRO A 35 20.47 -8.13 9.20
C PRO A 35 21.02 -7.53 7.90
N ASP A 36 21.68 -8.35 7.07
CA ASP A 36 22.24 -7.92 5.79
C ASP A 36 21.13 -7.47 4.81
N VAL A 37 20.00 -8.18 4.79
CA VAL A 37 18.83 -7.79 3.99
C VAL A 37 18.25 -6.47 4.52
N ALA A 38 18.16 -6.31 5.85
CA ALA A 38 17.66 -5.07 6.44
C ALA A 38 18.54 -3.86 6.10
N VAL A 39 19.87 -4.00 6.14
CA VAL A 39 20.83 -2.95 5.73
C VAL A 39 20.63 -2.60 4.27
N LYS A 40 20.54 -3.61 3.39
CA LYS A 40 20.34 -3.42 1.95
C LYS A 40 19.02 -2.73 1.63
N ILE A 41 17.91 -3.13 2.27
CA ILE A 41 16.61 -2.46 2.12
C ILE A 41 16.74 -0.99 2.52
N ARG A 42 17.29 -0.69 3.70
CA ARG A 42 17.44 0.70 4.18
C ARG A 42 18.36 1.56 3.32
N ALA A 43 19.32 0.95 2.62
CA ALA A 43 20.21 1.67 1.71
C ALA A 43 19.52 2.11 0.41
N GLY A 44 18.50 1.36 -0.04
CA GLY A 44 17.82 1.60 -1.32
C GLY A 44 16.37 2.10 -1.21
N TRP A 45 15.74 1.97 -0.05
CA TRP A 45 14.32 2.21 0.16
C TRP A 45 14.06 3.14 1.35
N GLY A 46 13.10 4.04 1.18
CA GLY A 46 12.49 4.75 2.31
C GLY A 46 11.61 3.78 3.11
N VAL A 47 11.90 3.61 4.38
CA VAL A 47 11.12 2.74 5.27
C VAL A 47 10.09 3.56 6.02
N LEU A 48 8.82 3.23 5.83
CA LEU A 48 7.73 3.86 6.56
C LEU A 48 7.66 3.31 7.98
N GLU A 49 7.72 4.20 8.95
CA GLU A 49 7.40 3.93 10.35
C GLU A 49 5.90 4.10 10.65
N SER A 50 5.43 3.56 11.78
CA SER A 50 4.03 3.60 12.20
C SER A 50 3.43 5.01 12.26
N ARG A 51 4.26 6.05 12.48
CA ARG A 51 3.83 7.46 12.45
C ARG A 51 3.34 7.95 11.08
N HIS A 52 3.75 7.29 9.99
CA HIS A 52 3.31 7.63 8.63
C HIS A 52 1.97 6.97 8.29
N ALA A 53 1.48 6.07 9.14
CA ALA A 53 0.16 5.50 9.01
C ALA A 53 -0.86 6.29 9.82
N GLY A 54 -2.12 6.21 9.43
CA GLY A 54 -3.21 6.90 10.11
C GLY A 54 -4.55 6.21 9.93
N HIS A 55 -5.53 6.69 10.69
CA HIS A 55 -6.92 6.34 10.44
C HIS A 55 -7.41 7.06 9.18
N CYS A 56 -8.19 6.36 8.36
CA CYS A 56 -8.86 6.97 7.23
C CYS A 56 -9.94 7.93 7.73
N SER A 57 -9.78 9.22 7.46
CA SER A 57 -10.84 10.21 7.68
C SER A 57 -11.88 10.15 6.57
N LEU A 58 -13.16 10.22 6.94
CA LEU A 58 -14.30 10.27 6.01
C LEU A 58 -14.81 11.71 5.80
N ALA A 59 -14.03 12.72 6.21
CA ALA A 59 -14.46 14.11 6.03
C ALA A 59 -14.62 14.42 4.52
N PRO A 60 -15.65 15.20 4.13
CA PRO A 60 -15.84 15.60 2.75
C PRO A 60 -14.63 16.36 2.18
N GLY A 61 -14.35 16.18 0.89
CA GLY A 61 -13.32 16.94 0.18
C GLY A 61 -11.88 16.45 0.36
N LEU A 62 -11.67 15.32 1.04
CA LEU A 62 -10.34 14.74 1.18
C LEU A 62 -9.89 14.01 -0.10
N SER A 63 -8.62 14.20 -0.45
CA SER A 63 -7.99 13.55 -1.60
C SER A 63 -7.22 12.31 -1.16
N PHE A 64 -7.32 11.26 -1.97
CA PHE A 64 -6.59 10.02 -1.79
C PHE A 64 -5.66 9.77 -2.98
N ILE A 65 -4.60 8.99 -2.76
CA ILE A 65 -3.68 8.57 -3.81
C ILE A 65 -3.61 7.04 -3.79
N LEU A 66 -3.89 6.42 -4.93
CA LEU A 66 -3.62 5.01 -5.16
C LEU A 66 -2.26 4.90 -5.83
N SER A 67 -1.35 4.13 -5.24
CA SER A 67 0.00 3.95 -5.75
C SER A 67 0.38 2.48 -5.88
N GLY A 68 1.10 2.13 -6.94
CA GLY A 68 1.53 0.75 -7.15
C GLY A 68 2.22 0.54 -8.49
N TYR A 69 2.48 -0.73 -8.82
CA TYR A 69 3.16 -1.15 -10.04
C TYR A 69 2.22 -2.03 -10.87
N PRO A 70 1.36 -1.45 -11.71
CA PRO A 70 0.46 -2.25 -12.53
C PRO A 70 1.26 -3.12 -13.52
N HIS A 71 0.86 -4.38 -13.63
CA HIS A 71 1.40 -5.38 -14.54
C HIS A 71 1.36 -4.91 -15.99
N ALA A 72 0.30 -4.19 -16.38
CA ALA A 72 0.18 -3.62 -17.72
C ALA A 72 1.30 -2.63 -18.08
N LEU A 73 2.00 -2.07 -17.09
CA LEU A 73 3.16 -1.20 -17.29
C LEU A 73 4.49 -1.88 -16.93
N ALA A 74 4.47 -3.18 -16.65
CA ALA A 74 5.65 -3.98 -16.50
C ALA A 74 6.15 -4.41 -17.90
N ARG A 75 7.47 -4.41 -18.06
CA ARG A 75 8.14 -4.96 -19.25
C ARG A 75 9.17 -5.98 -18.82
N SER A 76 9.18 -7.12 -19.50
CA SER A 76 10.25 -8.10 -19.36
C SER A 76 11.28 -7.89 -20.47
N THR A 77 12.55 -8.01 -20.13
CA THR A 77 13.64 -8.32 -21.06
C THR A 77 14.15 -9.73 -20.74
N ASP A 78 15.11 -10.23 -21.50
CA ASP A 78 15.74 -11.55 -21.25
C ASP A 78 16.40 -11.64 -19.86
N GLU A 79 16.69 -10.50 -19.23
CA GLU A 79 17.41 -10.40 -17.96
C GLU A 79 16.60 -9.74 -16.84
N TRP A 80 15.57 -8.96 -17.16
CA TRP A 80 14.96 -8.03 -16.20
C TRP A 80 13.45 -7.99 -16.29
N LEU A 81 12.80 -7.88 -15.12
CA LEU A 81 11.44 -7.38 -15.01
C LEU A 81 11.50 -5.93 -14.54
N ILE A 82 11.01 -4.99 -15.36
CA ILE A 82 10.99 -3.57 -15.06
C ILE A 82 9.54 -3.13 -14.88
N GLY A 83 9.16 -2.78 -13.65
CA GLY A 83 7.86 -2.18 -13.35
C GLY A 83 7.92 -0.65 -13.44
N THR A 84 6.86 -0.05 -13.99
CA THR A 84 6.67 1.41 -13.96
C THR A 84 5.60 1.75 -12.93
N PRO A 85 5.89 2.61 -11.92
CA PRO A 85 4.90 2.95 -10.91
C PRO A 85 3.83 3.88 -11.47
N VAL A 86 2.62 3.77 -10.93
CA VAL A 86 1.50 4.69 -11.14
C VAL A 86 1.07 5.22 -9.78
N SER A 87 0.83 6.53 -9.73
CA SER A 87 0.22 7.21 -8.59
C SER A 87 -0.85 8.16 -9.12
N ILE A 88 -2.10 7.91 -8.75
CA ILE A 88 -3.27 8.65 -9.22
C ILE A 88 -4.06 9.21 -8.04
N TYR A 89 -4.60 10.42 -8.21
CA TYR A 89 -5.57 10.98 -7.29
C TYR A 89 -6.93 10.29 -7.46
N THR A 90 -7.62 10.10 -6.34
CA THR A 90 -8.98 9.56 -6.31
C THR A 90 -9.73 10.11 -5.10
N ALA A 91 -11.03 9.82 -5.03
CA ALA A 91 -11.88 10.05 -3.87
C ALA A 91 -12.39 8.71 -3.32
N MET A 92 -12.65 8.70 -2.02
CA MET A 92 -13.31 7.57 -1.37
C MET A 92 -14.80 7.56 -1.72
N LEU A 93 -15.34 6.38 -1.98
CA LEU A 93 -16.77 6.16 -2.17
C LEU A 93 -17.45 6.13 -0.79
N PRO A 94 -18.55 6.90 -0.61
CA PRO A 94 -19.24 6.99 0.68
C PRO A 94 -20.02 5.71 1.03
N GLU A 95 -20.35 4.90 0.03
CA GLU A 95 -21.10 3.67 0.16
C GLU A 95 -20.37 2.52 -0.53
N VAL A 96 -20.64 1.29 -0.08
CA VAL A 96 -20.15 0.09 -0.73
C VAL A 96 -20.80 -0.04 -2.11
N PRO A 97 -20.02 -0.13 -3.21
CA PRO A 97 -20.58 -0.32 -4.55
C PRO A 97 -21.47 -1.56 -4.61
N ALA A 98 -22.61 -1.48 -5.32
CA ALA A 98 -23.50 -2.63 -5.50
C ALA A 98 -22.80 -3.81 -6.20
N SER A 99 -21.81 -3.52 -7.05
CA SER A 99 -20.97 -4.48 -7.77
C SER A 99 -19.77 -4.97 -6.97
N ALA A 100 -19.63 -4.58 -5.70
CA ALA A 100 -18.52 -5.00 -4.85
C ALA A 100 -18.52 -6.52 -4.65
N ASP A 101 -17.35 -7.15 -4.86
CA ASP A 101 -17.17 -8.57 -4.58
C ASP A 101 -17.46 -8.87 -3.11
N ARG A 102 -18.34 -9.85 -2.85
CA ARG A 102 -18.70 -10.29 -1.50
C ARG A 102 -17.75 -11.40 -1.02
N PRO A 103 -17.50 -11.49 0.31
CA PRO A 103 -18.01 -10.64 1.37
C PRO A 103 -17.35 -9.26 1.42
N THR A 104 -18.04 -8.29 2.01
CA THR A 104 -17.53 -6.96 2.33
C THR A 104 -17.73 -6.69 3.82
N ASP A 105 -16.74 -6.12 4.46
CA ASP A 105 -16.74 -5.69 5.85
C ASP A 105 -16.57 -4.17 5.91
N PRO A 106 -17.59 -3.39 6.30
CA PRO A 106 -17.49 -1.93 6.35
C PRO A 106 -16.51 -1.41 7.43
N GLY A 107 -16.09 -2.25 8.39
CA GLY A 107 -15.07 -1.90 9.37
C GLY A 107 -13.64 -1.98 8.81
N VAL A 108 -13.44 -2.68 7.69
CA VAL A 108 -12.12 -2.95 7.11
C VAL A 108 -12.00 -2.51 5.66
N ASP A 109 -13.03 -2.73 4.85
CA ASP A 109 -13.02 -2.43 3.43
C ASP A 109 -13.27 -0.95 3.16
N GLN A 110 -12.37 -0.38 2.37
CA GLN A 110 -12.41 0.99 1.88
C GLN A 110 -12.57 0.94 0.36
N PHE A 111 -13.50 1.73 -0.18
CA PHE A 111 -13.77 1.77 -1.62
C PHE A 111 -13.42 3.14 -2.18
N TYR A 112 -12.79 3.16 -3.35
CA TYR A 112 -12.32 4.38 -4.01
C TYR A 112 -12.79 4.42 -5.46
N LEU A 113 -13.01 5.62 -5.98
CA LEU A 113 -13.29 5.82 -7.39
C LEU A 113 -12.13 5.29 -8.24
N CYS A 114 -12.47 4.62 -9.32
CA CYS A 114 -11.51 4.06 -10.26
C CYS A 114 -12.07 4.13 -11.67
N ASP A 115 -12.21 5.34 -12.20
CA ASP A 115 -12.70 5.58 -13.55
C ASP A 115 -11.68 5.13 -14.62
N ASP A 116 -12.04 5.25 -15.90
CA ASP A 116 -11.12 4.95 -17.02
C ASP A 116 -9.99 5.98 -17.18
N SER A 117 -10.12 7.13 -16.50
CA SER A 117 -9.09 8.16 -16.45
C SER A 117 -8.98 8.76 -15.05
N ALA A 118 -7.77 9.21 -14.71
CA ALA A 118 -7.50 9.89 -13.44
C ALA A 118 -6.41 10.94 -13.63
N GLU A 119 -6.28 11.81 -12.65
CA GLU A 119 -5.17 12.77 -12.58
C GLU A 119 -3.99 12.12 -11.85
N THR A 120 -2.79 12.19 -12.43
CA THR A 120 -1.57 11.76 -11.73
C THR A 120 -1.18 12.76 -10.66
N ILE A 121 -0.28 12.36 -9.76
CA ILE A 121 0.31 13.28 -8.77
C ILE A 121 1.05 14.49 -9.38
N GLN A 122 1.35 14.46 -10.69
CA GLN A 122 1.94 15.58 -11.44
C GLN A 122 0.89 16.46 -12.13
N GLY A 123 -0.41 16.28 -11.83
CA GLY A 123 -1.50 17.07 -12.39
C GLY A 123 -1.84 16.71 -13.84
N ARG A 124 -1.46 15.52 -14.32
CA ARG A 124 -1.71 15.09 -15.70
C ARG A 124 -2.90 14.15 -15.76
N ALA A 125 -3.86 14.45 -16.61
CA ALA A 125 -4.89 13.48 -16.97
C ALA A 125 -4.25 12.30 -17.72
N VAL A 126 -4.50 11.08 -17.25
CA VAL A 126 -4.04 9.84 -17.86
C VAL A 126 -5.20 8.86 -17.96
N SER A 127 -5.19 8.01 -18.99
CA SER A 127 -6.02 6.81 -18.97
C SER A 127 -5.41 5.82 -17.97
N ILE A 128 -6.26 5.26 -17.12
CA ILE A 128 -5.84 4.28 -16.12
C ILE A 128 -5.59 2.95 -16.85
N PRO A 129 -4.38 2.37 -16.78
CA PRO A 129 -4.13 1.05 -17.38
C PRO A 129 -4.91 -0.03 -16.62
N ALA A 130 -4.86 -1.27 -17.10
CA ALA A 130 -5.30 -2.38 -16.25
C ALA A 130 -4.44 -2.40 -14.97
N LEU A 131 -5.11 -2.33 -13.80
CA LEU A 131 -4.44 -2.20 -12.50
C LEU A 131 -4.05 -3.55 -11.87
N GLU A 132 -4.09 -4.62 -12.65
CA GLU A 132 -3.52 -5.94 -12.29
C GLU A 132 -2.12 -5.77 -11.69
N GLY A 133 -1.83 -6.47 -10.59
CA GLY A 133 -0.55 -6.35 -9.89
C GLY A 133 -0.43 -5.18 -8.91
N MET A 134 -1.44 -4.33 -8.75
CA MET A 134 -1.45 -3.30 -7.70
C MET A 134 -1.83 -3.80 -6.29
N SER A 135 -2.16 -5.10 -6.12
CA SER A 135 -2.46 -5.67 -4.80
C SER A 135 -1.27 -5.50 -3.84
N GLY A 136 -1.56 -5.12 -2.60
CA GLY A 136 -0.58 -4.69 -1.59
C GLY A 136 -0.08 -3.26 -1.76
N GLY A 137 -0.47 -2.55 -2.83
CA GLY A 137 -0.11 -1.15 -3.06
C GLY A 137 -0.72 -0.21 -2.01
N PRO A 138 -0.01 0.85 -1.60
CA PRO A 138 -0.52 1.76 -0.57
C PRO A 138 -1.65 2.64 -1.07
N VAL A 139 -2.61 2.89 -0.18
CA VAL A 139 -3.56 4.00 -0.30
C VAL A 139 -3.16 5.10 0.67
N TRP A 140 -2.87 6.27 0.10
CA TRP A 140 -2.52 7.45 0.86
C TRP A 140 -3.71 8.38 0.99
N GLN A 141 -3.87 8.98 2.15
CA GLN A 141 -4.76 10.11 2.37
C GLN A 141 -3.94 11.38 2.51
N LEU A 142 -4.29 12.42 1.76
CA LEU A 142 -3.77 13.77 1.95
C LEU A 142 -4.62 14.46 3.00
N ARG A 143 -4.02 14.83 4.14
CA ARG A 143 -4.66 15.71 5.12
C ARG A 143 -4.40 17.17 4.78
N GLU A 144 -5.24 18.05 5.31
CA GLU A 144 -4.93 19.47 5.36
C GLU A 144 -3.91 19.76 6.48
N PRO A 145 -2.93 20.65 6.24
CA PRO A 145 -2.01 21.09 7.29
C PRO A 145 -2.78 21.79 8.41
N GLY A 146 -2.32 21.61 9.65
CA GLY A 146 -2.78 22.45 10.76
C GLY A 146 -2.38 23.93 10.57
N PRO A 147 -3.01 24.87 11.29
CA PRO A 147 -2.75 26.32 11.16
C PRO A 147 -1.27 26.72 11.32
N ASP A 148 -0.53 25.97 12.14
CA ASP A 148 0.88 26.22 12.46
C ASP A 148 1.81 25.12 11.95
N GLU A 149 1.31 24.20 11.13
CA GLU A 149 2.10 23.08 10.61
C GLU A 149 2.77 23.45 9.29
N ALA A 150 4.09 23.34 9.24
CA ALA A 150 4.81 23.48 7.98
C ALA A 150 4.41 22.37 7.01
N TRP A 151 4.18 22.74 5.76
CA TRP A 151 3.90 21.77 4.70
C TRP A 151 5.10 20.86 4.49
N ALA A 152 4.93 19.55 4.69
CA ALA A 152 5.87 18.51 4.32
C ALA A 152 5.11 17.24 3.91
N PRO A 153 5.59 16.47 2.91
CA PRO A 153 4.93 15.22 2.52
C PRO A 153 4.74 14.26 3.70
N GLU A 154 5.72 14.16 4.59
CA GLU A 154 5.70 13.29 5.77
C GLU A 154 4.68 13.75 6.81
N THR A 155 4.38 15.05 6.86
CA THR A 155 3.36 15.59 7.78
C THR A 155 1.96 15.40 7.21
N LEU A 156 1.80 15.45 5.88
CA LEU A 156 0.48 15.47 5.25
C LEU A 156 -0.03 14.15 4.68
N LEU A 157 0.85 13.28 4.21
CA LEU A 157 0.44 11.99 3.66
C LEU A 157 0.35 10.96 4.77
N ARG A 158 -0.78 10.25 4.83
CA ARG A 158 -0.92 9.08 5.70
C ARG A 158 -1.28 7.84 4.91
N LEU A 159 -0.58 6.76 5.21
CA LEU A 159 -0.97 5.42 4.77
C LEU A 159 -2.23 5.02 5.54
N VAL A 160 -3.34 4.86 4.82
CA VAL A 160 -4.66 4.57 5.42
C VAL A 160 -5.22 3.21 5.01
N GLY A 161 -4.67 2.62 3.95
CA GLY A 161 -5.07 1.30 3.48
C GLY A 161 -4.09 0.66 2.52
N LEU A 162 -4.38 -0.58 2.17
CA LEU A 162 -3.65 -1.41 1.22
C LEU A 162 -4.61 -1.90 0.15
N ILE A 163 -4.30 -1.63 -1.12
CA ILE A 163 -5.10 -2.08 -2.27
C ILE A 163 -5.17 -3.60 -2.23
N SER A 164 -6.39 -4.14 -2.28
CA SER A 164 -6.63 -5.60 -2.35
C SER A 164 -7.18 -6.00 -3.71
N ARG A 165 -7.96 -5.10 -4.35
CA ARG A 165 -8.62 -5.38 -5.61
C ARG A 165 -8.96 -4.10 -6.36
N TYR A 166 -9.16 -4.21 -7.66
CA TYR A 166 -9.65 -3.15 -8.53
C TYR A 166 -10.66 -3.74 -9.52
N ARG A 167 -11.58 -2.88 -9.96
CA ARG A 167 -12.44 -3.04 -11.12
C ARG A 167 -12.45 -1.69 -11.84
N THR A 168 -11.73 -1.60 -12.96
CA THR A 168 -11.64 -0.38 -13.77
C THR A 168 -13.02 0.04 -14.25
N GLY A 169 -13.31 1.34 -14.19
CA GLY A 169 -14.62 1.92 -14.46
C GLY A 169 -15.61 1.81 -13.29
N GLU A 170 -15.23 1.18 -12.18
CA GLU A 170 -16.10 0.96 -11.02
C GLU A 170 -15.46 1.42 -9.72
N TYR A 171 -14.50 0.64 -9.18
CA TYR A 171 -13.90 0.91 -7.87
C TYR A 171 -12.53 0.27 -7.69
N ALA A 172 -11.73 0.86 -6.81
CA ALA A 172 -10.63 0.18 -6.13
C ALA A 172 -11.03 -0.15 -4.70
N ARG A 173 -10.77 -1.38 -4.24
CA ARG A 173 -11.02 -1.84 -2.88
C ARG A 173 -9.70 -1.97 -2.14
N ALA A 174 -9.62 -1.35 -0.99
CA ALA A 174 -8.49 -1.45 -0.07
C ALA A 174 -8.92 -2.01 1.28
N LYS A 175 -7.95 -2.57 2.00
CA LYS A 175 -8.08 -2.98 3.40
C LYS A 175 -7.50 -1.89 4.27
N SER A 176 -8.22 -1.51 5.31
CA SER A 176 -7.78 -0.52 6.28
C SER A 176 -6.41 -0.89 6.85
N TRP A 177 -5.52 0.10 6.94
CA TRP A 177 -4.22 -0.09 7.58
C TRP A 177 -4.34 -0.54 9.04
N ALA A 178 -5.47 -0.29 9.69
CA ALA A 178 -5.74 -0.78 11.04
C ALA A 178 -5.58 -2.31 11.16
N VAL A 179 -5.90 -3.07 10.10
CA VAL A 179 -5.68 -4.53 10.07
C VAL A 179 -4.19 -4.86 10.09
N ALA A 180 -3.39 -4.21 9.24
CA ALA A 180 -1.94 -4.39 9.23
C ALA A 180 -1.33 -4.01 10.59
N ALA A 181 -1.80 -2.91 11.19
CA ALA A 181 -1.35 -2.47 12.51
C ALA A 181 -1.67 -3.49 13.62
N GLN A 182 -2.82 -4.16 13.57
CA GLN A 182 -3.16 -5.23 14.53
C GLN A 182 -2.23 -6.45 14.40
N ILE A 183 -1.88 -6.85 13.17
CA ILE A 183 -0.91 -7.92 12.92
C ILE A 183 0.44 -7.53 13.52
N LEU A 184 0.93 -6.32 13.23
CA LEU A 184 2.21 -5.83 13.74
C LEU A 184 2.24 -5.75 15.28
N ALA A 185 1.16 -5.26 15.89
CA ALA A 185 1.06 -5.18 17.35
C ALA A 185 1.10 -6.57 18.01
N THR A 186 0.47 -7.57 17.38
CA THR A 186 0.51 -8.97 17.85
C THR A 186 1.94 -9.50 17.80
N LEU A 187 2.67 -9.24 16.71
CA LEU A 187 4.07 -9.65 16.57
C LEU A 187 4.98 -9.02 17.61
N ASP A 188 4.81 -7.72 17.87
CA ASP A 188 5.61 -7.04 18.89
C ASP A 188 5.37 -7.63 20.28
N GLN A 189 4.13 -8.01 20.60
CA GLN A 189 3.81 -8.71 21.85
C GLN A 189 4.46 -10.09 21.91
N GLU A 190 4.43 -10.86 20.83
CA GLU A 190 5.07 -12.18 20.80
C GLU A 190 6.59 -12.10 20.95
N ARG A 191 7.23 -11.13 20.27
CA ARG A 191 8.66 -10.87 20.41
C ARG A 191 9.02 -10.47 21.85
N ALA A 192 8.24 -9.59 22.45
CA ALA A 192 8.45 -9.18 23.84
C ALA A 192 8.36 -10.37 24.82
N ARG A 193 7.55 -11.39 24.51
CA ARG A 193 7.48 -12.64 25.31
C ARG A 193 8.65 -13.59 25.06
N ARG A 194 9.23 -13.58 23.86
CA ARG A 194 10.33 -14.48 23.46
C ARG A 194 11.72 -13.95 23.80
N ALA A 195 11.88 -12.65 24.00
CA ALA A 195 13.14 -12.06 24.43
C ALA A 195 13.48 -12.56 25.85
N PRO A 196 14.58 -13.32 26.05
CA PRO A 196 15.02 -13.68 27.39
C PRO A 196 15.42 -12.41 28.16
N LEU A 197 15.06 -12.35 29.44
CA LEU A 197 15.57 -11.36 30.40
C LEU A 197 17.11 -11.41 30.49
#